data_AF-A0A9N8EX32-F1
#
_entry.id   AF-A0A9N8EX32-F1
#
_cell.length_a   1.000
_cell.length_b   1.000
_cell.length_c   1.000
_cell.angle_alpha   90.00
_cell.angle_beta   90.00
_cell.angle_gamma   90.00
#
_symmetry.space_group_name_H-M   'P 1'
#
loop_
_entity.id
_entity.type
_entity.pdbx_description
1 polymer ?
#
loop_
_entity_poly.entity_id
_entity_poly.type
_entity_poly.pdbx_seq_one_letter_code
_entity_poly.pdbx_strand_id
1 'polypeptide(L)'
;MPLLLLLSLVLLDTRTLPSSSLMMADAFSSPLQMLATSVPSKRKRSNSHRSPLAEKADLRKSASRQRRDSQHQNKNNQNKKGSSSFPSNTNTKTSKEHPNNKQTPRSLGEAVQHAQTTQELLEVASQFWLPTDPDLPSHLRTQAVHHEKRQRWGAQLLSKLGDSCLYSPSSLLLVSWQDSRLTRGVLAAALPFEADSKRTISDQKKEARTLREALLGLHTLVSQTYECSNNEHSPNNPDLLIGIKRLLERAESLADIYDLNEALEVRWAARGIVARLGSSVAPSDPDMSILDSNDDDDDKTWYLASCFPQLESRVESLPFDVLPLGIDLSSDLDGLQSSVDNQYDMINLLQESIPFQFDTIVTRTGNSVTERRGTAWVAEEGIGALAYSGKLMPPSPVPPLVRDFMRRIETAIQAPMPKFFDCALCNYYPDADAACKWHTDPEHGKMWERLCCVVAIGSPRKFAFRPIPGHTSWNEWDGPDSNEDTNCCAAAIRLFPGDAVIMWGSCNDDFHHAVYPENEQPHTSDLQRVSLVLKRAIVRGGRRGHGLEGHGRRARRKKNMKT
;
A
#
# COMPACT_ATOMS: atom_id res chain seq x y z
N MET A 1 16.96 -60.29 -10.17
CA MET A 1 18.25 -60.24 -9.45
C MET A 1 19.23 -61.11 -10.23
N PRO A 2 20.38 -60.63 -10.73
CA PRO A 2 21.03 -59.31 -10.65
C PRO A 2 21.01 -58.60 -12.03
N LEU A 3 21.62 -57.41 -12.21
CA LEU A 3 22.28 -57.09 -13.49
C LEU A 3 23.35 -55.99 -13.35
N LEU A 4 24.55 -56.36 -13.77
CA LEU A 4 25.72 -55.52 -14.03
C LEU A 4 25.65 -54.92 -15.45
N LEU A 5 26.25 -53.72 -15.57
CA LEU A 5 26.95 -53.10 -16.72
C LEU A 5 27.08 -53.86 -18.06
N LEU A 6 26.82 -53.13 -19.15
CA LEU A 6 27.59 -53.22 -20.40
C LEU A 6 27.48 -51.93 -21.25
N LEU A 7 28.65 -51.43 -21.68
CA LEU A 7 28.91 -50.35 -22.64
C LEU A 7 28.61 -50.78 -24.09
N SER A 8 28.29 -49.80 -24.96
CA SER A 8 28.60 -49.71 -26.42
C SER A 8 28.18 -48.28 -26.89
N LEU A 9 29.04 -47.29 -27.14
CA LEU A 9 29.91 -47.00 -28.30
C LEU A 9 29.21 -47.03 -29.68
N VAL A 10 28.94 -45.84 -30.26
CA VAL A 10 29.00 -45.56 -31.71
C VAL A 10 29.57 -44.15 -31.92
N LEU A 11 30.50 -44.06 -32.87
CA LEU A 11 31.34 -42.93 -33.25
C LEU A 11 30.87 -42.30 -34.58
N LEU A 12 31.23 -41.02 -34.75
CA LEU A 12 31.57 -40.28 -35.99
C LEU A 12 30.46 -39.94 -37.01
N ASP A 13 30.27 -38.65 -37.30
CA ASP A 13 31.00 -38.03 -38.43
C ASP A 13 31.06 -36.49 -38.31
N THR A 14 31.98 -35.93 -39.09
CA THR A 14 32.67 -34.64 -39.04
C THR A 14 32.31 -33.76 -40.23
N ARG A 15 32.81 -32.50 -40.21
CA ARG A 15 32.91 -31.47 -41.26
C ARG A 15 31.91 -30.31 -41.05
N THR A 16 32.26 -29.02 -41.10
CA THR A 16 33.46 -28.30 -41.54
C THR A 16 33.35 -26.85 -41.06
N LEU A 17 34.45 -26.26 -40.58
CA LEU A 17 34.60 -24.82 -40.37
C LEU A 17 34.67 -24.06 -41.71
N PRO A 18 34.44 -22.74 -41.69
CA PRO A 18 35.60 -21.90 -41.94
C PRO A 18 35.74 -20.72 -40.97
N SER A 19 37.01 -20.43 -40.68
CA SER A 19 37.52 -19.23 -40.03
C SER A 19 37.57 -18.05 -41.01
N SER A 20 37.11 -16.88 -40.58
CA SER A 20 37.63 -15.60 -41.08
C SER A 20 37.60 -14.55 -39.98
N SER A 21 38.82 -14.10 -39.65
CA SER A 21 39.14 -12.95 -38.81
C SER A 21 38.64 -11.65 -39.47
N LEU A 22 37.96 -10.79 -38.72
CA LEU A 22 37.98 -9.35 -38.97
C LEU A 22 37.80 -8.58 -37.64
N MET A 23 38.71 -7.64 -37.41
CA MET A 23 38.69 -6.66 -36.33
C MET A 23 37.59 -5.61 -36.53
N MET A 24 36.93 -5.20 -35.43
CA MET A 24 36.38 -3.86 -35.07
C MET A 24 35.59 -4.09 -33.76
N ALA A 25 36.02 -3.63 -32.58
CA ALA A 25 35.91 -2.27 -32.04
C ALA A 25 34.45 -1.79 -31.82
N ASP A 26 34.09 -1.73 -30.53
CA ASP A 26 33.20 -0.79 -29.83
C ASP A 26 31.65 -0.80 -29.99
N ALA A 27 31.03 -0.67 -28.81
CA ALA A 27 29.62 -0.37 -28.47
C ALA A 27 28.60 -1.48 -28.81
N PHE A 28 27.85 -2.09 -27.88
CA PHE A 28 27.06 -1.53 -26.80
C PHE A 28 26.98 -2.52 -25.61
N SER A 29 27.30 -2.04 -24.41
CA SER A 29 27.00 -2.69 -23.14
C SER A 29 26.00 -1.81 -22.42
N SER A 30 24.75 -2.25 -22.27
CA SER A 30 23.76 -1.64 -21.38
C SER A 30 24.15 -1.90 -19.92
N PRO A 31 24.28 -0.89 -19.04
CA PRO A 31 24.51 -1.14 -17.63
C PRO A 31 23.26 -0.84 -16.79
N LEU A 32 22.70 -1.89 -16.21
CA LEU A 32 22.09 -1.81 -14.86
C LEU A 32 23.25 -1.65 -13.86
N GLN A 33 23.81 -0.45 -13.80
CA GLN A 33 24.68 -0.04 -12.70
C GLN A 33 23.82 0.67 -11.66
N MET A 34 23.61 -0.03 -10.55
CA MET A 34 23.25 0.61 -9.29
C MET A 34 24.24 1.74 -8.99
N LEU A 35 23.76 2.97 -9.11
CA LEU A 35 24.45 4.16 -8.67
C LEU A 35 24.60 4.11 -7.14
N ALA A 36 25.82 3.86 -6.67
CA ALA A 36 26.29 4.40 -5.41
C ALA A 36 26.33 5.93 -5.54
N THR A 37 25.23 6.60 -5.21
CA THR A 37 25.20 8.07 -5.15
C THR A 37 25.96 8.53 -3.90
N SER A 38 27.10 9.16 -4.15
CA SER A 38 27.81 9.95 -3.15
C SER A 38 26.96 11.16 -2.74
N VAL A 39 26.53 11.21 -1.48
CA VAL A 39 25.86 12.38 -0.88
C VAL A 39 26.82 13.58 -0.90
N PRO A 40 26.42 14.77 -1.42
CA PRO A 40 27.21 15.97 -1.24
C PRO A 40 27.06 16.49 0.20
N SER A 41 28.06 16.21 1.03
CA SER A 41 28.24 16.82 2.36
C SER A 41 28.44 18.34 2.22
N LYS A 42 27.37 19.13 2.31
CA LYS A 42 27.46 20.57 2.62
C LYS A 42 27.48 20.77 4.13
N ARG A 43 28.65 20.53 4.75
CA ARG A 43 28.96 20.95 6.12
C ARG A 43 29.49 22.39 6.08
N LYS A 44 28.65 23.38 6.41
CA LYS A 44 29.15 24.72 6.80
C LYS A 44 29.82 24.62 8.17
N ARG A 45 31.15 24.62 8.17
CA ARG A 45 31.98 24.92 9.34
C ARG A 45 32.01 26.44 9.54
N SER A 46 31.60 26.92 10.69
CA SER A 46 32.07 28.20 11.24
C SER A 46 32.71 27.93 12.60
N ASN A 47 34.04 27.99 12.62
CA ASN A 47 34.86 28.08 13.83
C ASN A 47 34.92 29.55 14.25
N SER A 48 34.66 29.85 15.52
CA SER A 48 35.43 30.86 16.26
C SER A 48 35.54 30.46 17.72
N HIS A 49 36.69 30.77 18.31
CA HIS A 49 37.26 30.19 19.51
C HIS A 49 37.43 31.29 20.57
N ARG A 50 37.18 30.93 21.85
CA ARG A 50 37.63 31.55 23.13
C ARG A 50 37.09 32.95 23.49
N SER A 51 36.78 33.31 24.75
CA SER A 51 36.75 32.67 26.10
C SER A 51 36.11 33.67 27.11
N PRO A 52 36.24 33.56 28.46
CA PRO A 52 35.15 33.32 29.43
C PRO A 52 34.83 34.52 30.37
N LEU A 53 33.73 34.42 31.13
CA LEU A 53 33.45 34.99 32.48
C LEU A 53 31.92 34.89 32.73
N ALA A 54 31.46 33.99 33.59
CA ALA A 54 31.13 34.20 35.00
C ALA A 54 29.77 34.90 35.25
N GLU A 55 28.85 34.11 35.82
CA GLU A 55 28.03 34.45 37.00
C GLU A 55 27.03 35.62 36.89
N LYS A 56 25.73 35.30 36.73
CA LYS A 56 24.63 35.70 37.64
C LYS A 56 23.24 35.34 37.10
N ALA A 57 22.35 35.11 38.07
CA ALA A 57 20.89 35.21 38.03
C ALA A 57 20.08 33.95 37.68
N ASP A 58 20.02 33.06 38.68
CA ASP A 58 18.76 32.53 39.19
C ASP A 58 17.67 33.62 39.34
N LEU A 59 16.42 33.17 39.23
CA LEU A 59 15.12 33.85 39.43
C LEU A 59 14.34 34.20 38.14
N ARG A 60 13.14 33.60 38.08
CA ARG A 60 11.94 33.91 37.27
C ARG A 60 11.77 33.12 35.98
N LYS A 61 11.07 31.99 36.08
CA LYS A 61 9.83 31.70 35.30
C LYS A 61 9.21 30.37 35.74
N SER A 62 8.63 30.38 36.93
CA SER A 62 7.65 29.40 37.41
C SER A 62 6.39 30.17 37.78
N ALA A 63 5.65 30.65 36.77
CA ALA A 63 4.34 31.30 36.96
C ALA A 63 3.56 31.39 35.65
N SER A 64 2.99 30.27 35.16
CA SER A 64 1.84 30.31 34.23
C SER A 64 1.24 28.92 34.03
N ARG A 65 0.70 28.31 35.10
CA ARG A 65 -0.23 27.17 35.01
C ARG A 65 -0.84 26.90 36.38
N GLN A 66 -1.83 27.72 36.74
CA GLN A 66 -2.86 27.43 37.74
C GLN A 66 -3.67 28.71 37.94
N ARG A 67 -4.82 28.80 37.27
CA ARG A 67 -5.98 29.63 37.63
C ARG A 67 -6.99 29.55 36.48
N ARG A 68 -7.95 28.65 36.63
CA ARG A 68 -9.36 28.78 36.19
C ARG A 68 -10.01 27.43 36.41
N ASP A 69 -10.33 27.19 37.67
CA ASP A 69 -11.50 26.42 38.08
C ASP A 69 -11.86 26.92 39.47
N SER A 70 -13.16 27.04 39.73
CA SER A 70 -13.78 27.39 41.01
C SER A 70 -13.84 28.88 41.36
N GLN A 71 -14.93 29.55 40.97
CA GLN A 71 -15.80 30.17 41.97
C GLN A 71 -17.17 30.48 41.39
N HIS A 72 -18.15 29.81 41.98
CA HIS A 72 -19.56 29.90 41.72
C HIS A 72 -20.19 30.88 42.74
N GLN A 73 -21.27 31.53 42.32
CA GLN A 73 -22.39 32.08 43.11
C GLN A 73 -22.40 33.56 43.56
N ASN A 74 -23.53 34.17 43.16
CA ASN A 74 -24.40 35.13 43.85
C ASN A 74 -23.97 36.60 43.99
N LYS A 75 -24.68 37.48 43.26
CA LYS A 75 -25.73 38.35 43.85
C LYS A 75 -26.57 39.11 42.82
N ASN A 76 -27.83 39.31 43.20
CA ASN A 76 -29.01 39.81 42.49
C ASN A 76 -29.08 41.33 42.25
N ASN A 77 -29.95 41.67 41.27
CA ASN A 77 -30.90 42.81 41.16
C ASN A 77 -30.40 44.26 40.99
N GLN A 78 -30.75 44.89 39.84
CA GLN A 78 -31.95 45.75 39.67
C GLN A 78 -32.04 46.41 38.25
N ASN A 79 -33.18 46.18 37.58
CA ASN A 79 -34.04 47.11 36.79
C ASN A 79 -33.50 48.06 35.69
N LYS A 80 -33.95 47.90 34.42
CA LYS A 80 -35.12 48.61 33.82
C LYS A 80 -35.32 48.35 32.30
N LYS A 81 -36.54 47.89 31.97
CA LYS A 81 -37.46 48.24 30.85
C LYS A 81 -36.99 48.26 29.38
N GLY A 82 -37.66 47.45 28.56
CA GLY A 82 -37.82 47.63 27.11
C GLY A 82 -38.58 46.45 26.48
N SER A 83 -39.89 46.61 26.30
CA SER A 83 -40.87 45.61 25.85
C SER A 83 -41.10 45.62 24.34
N SER A 84 -41.17 44.44 23.69
CA SER A 84 -42.12 44.16 22.59
C SER A 84 -42.16 42.66 22.21
N SER A 85 -43.23 42.00 22.66
CA SER A 85 -44.08 40.98 22.01
C SER A 85 -43.55 40.11 20.84
N PHE A 86 -43.66 38.77 21.00
CA PHE A 86 -44.40 37.82 20.12
C PHE A 86 -44.41 36.41 20.79
N PRO A 87 -45.34 35.49 20.46
CA PRO A 87 -45.95 34.58 21.42
C PRO A 87 -45.32 33.18 21.40
N SER A 88 -45.14 32.63 22.60
CA SER A 88 -44.84 31.23 22.84
C SER A 88 -46.09 30.38 22.57
N ASN A 89 -45.96 29.37 21.71
CA ASN A 89 -46.88 28.25 21.71
C ASN A 89 -46.10 26.96 21.96
N THR A 90 -46.32 26.40 23.14
CA THR A 90 -45.91 25.08 23.59
C THR A 90 -46.64 24.01 22.80
N ASN A 91 -45.93 23.04 22.23
CA ASN A 91 -46.52 21.74 21.94
C ASN A 91 -45.53 20.60 22.16
N THR A 92 -45.97 19.73 23.06
CA THR A 92 -45.58 18.36 23.37
C THR A 92 -45.13 17.57 22.14
N LYS A 93 -43.86 17.14 22.10
CA LYS A 93 -43.37 16.12 21.17
C LYS A 93 -43.71 14.73 21.72
N THR A 94 -44.82 14.18 21.26
CA THR A 94 -45.04 12.74 21.21
C THR A 94 -44.10 12.15 20.17
N SER A 95 -43.28 11.19 20.61
CA SER A 95 -42.46 10.34 19.75
C SER A 95 -43.37 9.45 18.91
N LYS A 96 -43.62 9.87 17.66
CA LYS A 96 -44.11 8.99 16.60
C LYS A 96 -42.90 8.45 15.85
N GLU A 97 -42.64 7.16 16.01
CA GLU A 97 -41.84 6.40 15.04
C GLU A 97 -42.54 6.52 13.68
N HIS A 98 -41.87 7.20 12.74
CA HIS A 98 -42.29 7.20 11.35
C HIS A 98 -41.71 5.97 10.65
N PRO A 99 -42.52 5.25 9.84
CA PRO A 99 -42.01 4.18 9.01
C PRO A 99 -40.98 4.75 8.04
N ASN A 100 -39.90 4.00 7.85
CA ASN A 100 -38.71 4.35 7.07
C ASN A 100 -39.10 4.58 5.59
N ASN A 101 -39.58 5.78 5.26
CA ASN A 101 -39.95 6.16 3.91
C ASN A 101 -38.66 6.40 3.12
N LYS A 102 -38.10 5.36 2.50
CA LYS A 102 -36.94 5.45 1.61
C LYS A 102 -37.28 6.44 0.51
N GLN A 103 -36.84 7.69 0.65
CA GLN A 103 -36.99 8.69 -0.40
C GLN A 103 -36.26 8.19 -1.64
N THR A 104 -36.95 8.22 -2.79
CA THR A 104 -36.34 7.91 -4.07
C THR A 104 -35.20 8.91 -4.32
N PRO A 105 -34.00 8.44 -4.71
CA PRO A 105 -32.85 9.31 -4.91
C PRO A 105 -33.15 10.34 -6.01
N ARG A 106 -32.80 11.60 -5.78
CA ARG A 106 -33.08 12.72 -6.71
C ARG A 106 -32.05 12.85 -7.82
N SER A 107 -30.93 12.15 -7.71
CA SER A 107 -29.84 12.14 -8.69
C SER A 107 -29.11 10.80 -8.69
N LEU A 108 -28.38 10.49 -9.75
CA LEU A 108 -27.53 9.29 -9.78
C LEU A 108 -26.47 9.31 -8.67
N GLY A 109 -25.88 10.48 -8.36
CA GLY A 109 -24.93 10.59 -7.25
C GLY A 109 -25.56 10.20 -5.90
N GLU A 110 -26.80 10.63 -5.65
CA GLU A 110 -27.56 10.23 -4.46
C GLU A 110 -27.92 8.74 -4.48
N ALA A 111 -28.23 8.19 -5.65
CA ALA A 111 -28.48 6.76 -5.82
C ALA A 111 -27.23 5.91 -5.50
N VAL A 112 -26.04 6.31 -6.01
CA VAL A 112 -24.76 5.68 -5.67
C VAL A 112 -24.51 5.75 -4.16
N GLN A 113 -24.77 6.90 -3.53
CA GLN A 113 -24.60 7.05 -2.08
C GLN A 113 -25.54 6.16 -1.28
N HIS A 114 -26.80 6.04 -1.69
CA HIS A 114 -27.82 5.26 -0.99
C HIS A 114 -27.69 3.74 -1.19
N ALA A 115 -27.14 3.28 -2.32
CA ALA A 115 -26.93 1.84 -2.57
C ALA A 115 -26.03 1.21 -1.48
N GLN A 116 -26.49 0.13 -0.88
CA GLN A 116 -25.81 -0.60 0.21
C GLN A 116 -25.29 -1.97 -0.21
N THR A 117 -25.76 -2.49 -1.34
CA THR A 117 -25.38 -3.82 -1.84
C THR A 117 -24.76 -3.74 -3.22
N THR A 118 -23.96 -4.74 -3.56
CA THR A 118 -23.38 -4.92 -4.89
C THR A 118 -24.44 -4.92 -5.99
N GLN A 119 -25.57 -5.60 -5.77
CA GLN A 119 -26.67 -5.63 -6.73
C GLN A 119 -27.30 -4.26 -6.92
N GLU A 120 -27.58 -3.51 -5.84
CA GLU A 120 -28.09 -2.13 -5.93
C GLU A 120 -27.10 -1.22 -6.66
N LEU A 121 -25.79 -1.37 -6.40
CA LEU A 121 -24.75 -0.62 -7.11
C LEU A 121 -24.75 -0.94 -8.61
N LEU A 122 -24.83 -2.21 -9.01
CA LEU A 122 -24.94 -2.61 -10.43
C LEU A 122 -26.23 -2.08 -11.07
N GLU A 123 -27.35 -2.06 -10.34
CA GLU A 123 -28.59 -1.44 -10.81
C GLU A 123 -28.45 0.06 -11.03
N VAL A 124 -27.74 0.77 -10.15
CA VAL A 124 -27.40 2.19 -10.36
C VAL A 124 -26.46 2.35 -11.56
N ALA A 125 -25.49 1.44 -11.73
CA ALA A 125 -24.56 1.44 -12.87
C ALA A 125 -25.29 1.40 -14.22
N SER A 126 -26.38 0.63 -14.31
CA SER A 126 -27.22 0.53 -15.51
C SER A 126 -27.85 1.87 -15.94
N GLN A 127 -28.01 2.81 -15.00
CA GLN A 127 -28.68 4.10 -15.22
C GLN A 127 -27.73 5.23 -15.59
N PHE A 128 -26.41 5.01 -15.57
CA PHE A 128 -25.46 6.01 -16.07
C PHE A 128 -25.76 6.34 -17.52
N TRP A 129 -25.47 7.56 -17.95
CA TRP A 129 -25.49 7.91 -19.37
C TRP A 129 -24.09 7.87 -19.94
N LEU A 130 -23.94 7.42 -21.19
CA LEU A 130 -22.68 7.41 -21.92
C LEU A 130 -22.79 8.36 -23.13
N PRO A 131 -21.72 9.10 -23.50
CA PRO A 131 -21.72 9.96 -24.69
C PRO A 131 -22.12 9.26 -25.99
N THR A 132 -21.92 7.94 -26.04
CA THR A 132 -22.21 7.04 -27.15
C THR A 132 -23.66 6.55 -27.20
N ASP A 133 -24.47 6.81 -26.16
CA ASP A 133 -25.87 6.38 -26.16
C ASP A 133 -26.65 7.07 -27.31
N PRO A 134 -27.47 6.35 -28.08
CA PRO A 134 -28.13 6.89 -29.28
C PRO A 134 -29.07 8.05 -28.95
N ASP A 135 -29.86 7.93 -27.88
CA ASP A 135 -30.93 8.89 -27.54
C ASP A 135 -30.50 9.93 -26.48
N LEU A 136 -29.20 10.08 -26.23
CA LEU A 136 -28.72 11.00 -25.20
C LEU A 136 -28.94 12.46 -25.60
N PRO A 137 -29.66 13.28 -24.78
CA PRO A 137 -29.81 14.71 -25.03
C PRO A 137 -28.49 15.42 -25.29
N SER A 138 -28.46 16.32 -26.28
CA SER A 138 -27.24 16.98 -26.75
C SER A 138 -26.46 17.71 -25.65
N HIS A 139 -27.15 18.32 -24.68
CA HIS A 139 -26.51 19.01 -23.57
C HIS A 139 -25.72 18.06 -22.65
N LEU A 140 -26.15 16.79 -22.49
CA LEU A 140 -25.41 15.78 -21.71
C LEU A 140 -24.16 15.27 -22.43
N ARG A 141 -24.09 15.44 -23.77
CA ARG A 141 -22.89 15.13 -24.58
C ARG A 141 -21.88 16.27 -24.57
N THR A 142 -22.37 17.51 -24.63
CA THR A 142 -21.57 18.69 -24.99
C THR A 142 -21.16 19.56 -23.81
N GLN A 143 -21.79 19.43 -22.63
CA GLN A 143 -21.49 20.29 -21.49
C GLN A 143 -20.52 19.62 -20.50
N ALA A 144 -19.44 20.35 -20.17
CA ALA A 144 -18.39 19.89 -19.25
C ALA A 144 -18.93 19.47 -17.88
N VAL A 145 -19.93 20.19 -17.36
CA VAL A 145 -20.49 19.92 -16.02
C VAL A 145 -21.15 18.55 -15.93
N HIS A 146 -21.80 18.07 -16.99
CA HIS A 146 -22.43 16.75 -17.01
C HIS A 146 -21.39 15.65 -17.15
N HIS A 147 -20.34 15.93 -17.89
CA HIS A 147 -19.19 15.05 -18.00
C HIS A 147 -18.49 14.85 -16.64
N GLU A 148 -18.14 15.94 -15.96
CA GLU A 148 -17.51 15.93 -14.63
C GLU A 148 -18.38 15.17 -13.62
N LYS A 149 -19.70 15.42 -13.63
CA LYS A 149 -20.64 14.69 -12.77
C LYS A 149 -20.64 13.19 -13.07
N ARG A 150 -20.70 12.80 -14.34
CA ARG A 150 -20.70 11.38 -14.75
C ARG A 150 -19.42 10.69 -14.26
N GLN A 151 -18.26 11.26 -14.54
CA GLN A 151 -16.98 10.65 -14.15
C GLN A 151 -16.85 10.52 -12.64
N ARG A 152 -17.17 11.59 -11.91
CA ARG A 152 -17.16 11.57 -10.44
C ARG A 152 -18.10 10.52 -9.86
N TRP A 153 -19.32 10.41 -10.37
CA TRP A 153 -20.26 9.41 -9.88
C TRP A 153 -19.86 7.98 -10.29
N GLY A 154 -19.26 7.80 -11.47
CA GLY A 154 -18.69 6.52 -11.89
C GLY A 154 -17.52 6.10 -11.00
N ALA A 155 -16.63 7.02 -10.64
CA ALA A 155 -15.54 6.76 -9.70
C ALA A 155 -16.06 6.35 -8.32
N GLN A 156 -17.04 7.08 -7.77
CA GLN A 156 -17.69 6.76 -6.50
C GLN A 156 -18.37 5.38 -6.54
N LEU A 157 -19.03 5.05 -7.66
CA LEU A 157 -19.63 3.73 -7.87
C LEU A 157 -18.56 2.63 -7.80
N LEU A 158 -17.44 2.79 -8.52
CA LEU A 158 -16.35 1.80 -8.52
C LEU A 158 -15.70 1.65 -7.15
N SER A 159 -15.48 2.74 -6.42
CA SER A 159 -15.00 2.70 -5.03
C SER A 159 -15.95 1.88 -4.15
N LYS A 160 -17.25 2.18 -4.20
CA LYS A 160 -18.24 1.46 -3.40
C LYS A 160 -18.41 -0.01 -3.81
N LEU A 161 -18.28 -0.32 -5.11
CA LEU A 161 -18.30 -1.71 -5.59
C LEU A 161 -17.09 -2.48 -5.06
N GLY A 162 -15.89 -1.89 -5.12
CA GLY A 162 -14.67 -2.45 -4.54
C GLY A 162 -14.83 -2.71 -3.04
N ASP A 163 -15.28 -1.71 -2.28
CA ASP A 163 -15.54 -1.85 -0.84
C ASP A 163 -16.61 -2.93 -0.54
N SER A 164 -17.70 -2.95 -1.31
CA SER A 164 -18.77 -3.96 -1.13
C SER A 164 -18.25 -5.38 -1.36
N CYS A 165 -17.38 -5.59 -2.36
CA CYS A 165 -16.75 -6.89 -2.60
C CYS A 165 -15.73 -7.25 -1.52
N LEU A 166 -14.95 -6.28 -1.06
CA LEU A 166 -13.96 -6.47 0.00
C LEU A 166 -14.57 -6.91 1.33
N TYR A 167 -15.75 -6.40 1.67
CA TYR A 167 -16.36 -6.62 2.98
C TYR A 167 -17.56 -7.58 2.96
N SER A 168 -17.97 -8.07 1.79
CA SER A 168 -19.06 -9.03 1.66
C SER A 168 -18.64 -10.16 0.73
N PRO A 169 -18.13 -11.29 1.26
CA PRO A 169 -17.73 -12.44 0.43
C PRO A 169 -18.88 -12.95 -0.46
N SER A 170 -20.13 -12.89 0.02
CA SER A 170 -21.32 -13.22 -0.78
C SER A 170 -21.52 -12.32 -2.01
N SER A 171 -20.92 -11.14 -2.01
CA SER A 171 -20.95 -10.22 -3.15
C SER A 171 -20.00 -10.61 -4.28
N LEU A 172 -18.98 -11.42 -4.01
CA LEU A 172 -18.02 -11.86 -5.04
C LEU A 172 -18.72 -12.68 -6.13
N LEU A 173 -19.73 -13.47 -5.76
CA LEU A 173 -20.54 -14.26 -6.69
C LEU A 173 -21.46 -13.41 -7.57
N LEU A 174 -21.68 -12.13 -7.23
CA LEU A 174 -22.59 -11.25 -7.94
C LEU A 174 -21.90 -10.40 -9.00
N VAL A 175 -20.59 -10.17 -8.88
CA VAL A 175 -19.85 -9.39 -9.88
C VAL A 175 -19.37 -10.32 -10.98
N SER A 176 -20.16 -10.40 -12.05
CA SER A 176 -19.70 -11.01 -13.29
C SER A 176 -18.92 -9.98 -14.12
N TRP A 177 -17.71 -10.33 -14.54
CA TRP A 177 -16.94 -9.54 -15.50
C TRP A 177 -17.60 -9.43 -16.89
N GLN A 178 -18.67 -10.19 -17.12
CA GLN A 178 -19.51 -10.11 -18.31
C GLN A 178 -20.76 -9.21 -18.11
N ASP A 179 -20.98 -8.69 -16.91
CA ASP A 179 -22.13 -7.83 -16.61
C ASP A 179 -22.01 -6.50 -17.36
N SER A 180 -22.97 -6.23 -18.25
CA SER A 180 -23.03 -4.99 -19.03
C SER A 180 -23.23 -3.75 -18.15
N ARG A 181 -23.79 -3.91 -16.94
CA ARG A 181 -23.94 -2.83 -15.96
C ARG A 181 -22.60 -2.42 -15.38
N LEU A 182 -21.73 -3.37 -15.07
CA LEU A 182 -20.34 -3.08 -14.65
C LEU A 182 -19.59 -2.34 -15.75
N THR A 183 -19.70 -2.84 -17.00
CA THR A 183 -19.13 -2.19 -18.19
C THR A 183 -19.55 -0.73 -18.30
N ARG A 184 -20.85 -0.47 -18.13
CA ARG A 184 -21.42 0.89 -18.16
C ARG A 184 -20.87 1.77 -17.03
N GLY A 185 -20.73 1.23 -15.83
CA GLY A 185 -20.12 1.93 -14.68
C GLY A 185 -18.66 2.30 -14.93
N VAL A 186 -17.86 1.39 -15.48
CA VAL A 186 -16.46 1.64 -15.84
C VAL A 186 -16.37 2.69 -16.95
N LEU A 187 -17.15 2.55 -18.03
CA LEU A 187 -17.17 3.52 -19.13
C LEU A 187 -17.62 4.92 -18.67
N ALA A 188 -18.53 5.00 -17.69
CA ALA A 188 -18.95 6.28 -17.13
C ALA A 188 -17.78 7.05 -16.48
N ALA A 189 -16.89 6.34 -15.79
CA ALA A 189 -15.64 6.89 -15.22
C ALA A 189 -14.56 7.13 -16.30
N ALA A 190 -14.46 6.23 -17.28
CA ALA A 190 -13.35 6.17 -18.23
C ALA A 190 -13.45 7.15 -19.41
N LEU A 191 -14.65 7.37 -19.97
CA LEU A 191 -14.79 8.12 -21.21
C LEU A 191 -14.46 9.60 -20.98
N PRO A 192 -13.54 10.22 -21.77
CA PRO A 192 -13.10 11.61 -21.63
C PRO A 192 -14.07 12.61 -22.25
N PHE A 193 -13.86 13.89 -21.97
CA PHE A 193 -14.61 15.01 -22.55
C PHE A 193 -13.85 15.59 -23.73
N GLU A 194 -14.44 15.57 -24.92
CA GLU A 194 -13.81 16.03 -26.16
C GLU A 194 -14.03 17.52 -26.47
N ALA A 195 -14.28 18.37 -25.47
CA ALA A 195 -14.44 19.81 -25.73
C ALA A 195 -13.10 20.56 -25.83
N ASP A 196 -13.16 21.68 -26.54
CA ASP A 196 -12.07 22.54 -26.98
C ASP A 196 -10.91 22.73 -25.99
N SER A 197 -9.72 22.34 -26.46
CA SER A 197 -8.29 22.65 -26.17
C SER A 197 -7.82 23.48 -24.94
N LYS A 198 -8.66 23.96 -24.02
CA LYS A 198 -8.25 24.77 -22.87
C LYS A 198 -8.75 24.20 -21.54
N ARG A 199 -8.23 23.03 -21.14
CA ARG A 199 -8.39 22.56 -19.76
C ARG A 199 -7.49 23.36 -18.83
N THR A 200 -8.03 23.86 -17.72
CA THR A 200 -7.20 24.51 -16.70
C THR A 200 -6.51 23.45 -15.83
N ILE A 201 -5.43 23.82 -15.15
CA ILE A 201 -4.78 22.95 -14.15
C ILE A 201 -5.79 22.52 -13.07
N SER A 202 -6.72 23.42 -12.70
CA SER A 202 -7.78 23.08 -11.74
C SER A 202 -8.71 21.99 -12.25
N ASP A 203 -9.01 21.96 -13.55
CA ASP A 203 -9.87 20.92 -14.14
C ASP A 203 -9.13 19.59 -14.18
N GLN A 204 -7.85 19.60 -14.57
CA GLN A 204 -7.00 18.42 -14.54
C GLN A 204 -6.86 17.85 -13.12
N LYS A 205 -6.70 18.70 -12.10
CA LYS A 205 -6.64 18.23 -10.70
C LYS A 205 -7.94 17.57 -10.24
N LYS A 206 -9.09 18.06 -10.66
CA LYS A 206 -10.37 17.41 -10.36
C LYS A 206 -10.48 16.05 -11.05
N GLU A 207 -10.10 16.00 -12.32
CA GLU A 207 -10.07 14.77 -13.11
C GLU A 207 -9.13 13.73 -12.50
N ALA A 208 -7.90 14.14 -12.16
CA ALA A 208 -6.90 13.32 -11.48
C ALA A 208 -7.47 12.68 -10.20
N ARG A 209 -8.13 13.47 -9.34
CA ARG A 209 -8.79 12.93 -8.13
C ARG A 209 -9.86 11.89 -8.45
N THR A 210 -10.70 12.13 -9.46
CA THR A 210 -11.73 11.16 -9.85
C THR A 210 -11.13 9.87 -10.44
N LEU A 211 -10.04 9.98 -11.21
CA LEU A 211 -9.33 8.81 -11.74
C LEU A 211 -8.66 8.02 -10.63
N ARG A 212 -8.04 8.69 -9.65
CA ARG A 212 -7.46 8.04 -8.46
C ARG A 212 -8.53 7.24 -7.71
N GLU A 213 -9.68 7.85 -7.42
CA GLU A 213 -10.79 7.17 -6.74
C GLU A 213 -11.29 5.95 -7.55
N ALA A 214 -11.47 6.12 -8.87
CA ALA A 214 -11.91 5.05 -9.76
C ALA A 214 -10.90 3.88 -9.80
N LEU A 215 -9.61 4.16 -9.92
CA LEU A 215 -8.55 3.15 -10.00
C LEU A 215 -8.35 2.40 -8.69
N LEU A 216 -8.39 3.10 -7.55
CA LEU A 216 -8.30 2.43 -6.23
C LEU A 216 -9.50 1.50 -6.00
N GLY A 217 -10.70 1.96 -6.35
CA GLY A 217 -11.92 1.14 -6.30
C GLY A 217 -11.88 -0.07 -7.23
N LEU A 218 -11.47 0.15 -8.49
CA LEU A 218 -11.34 -0.90 -9.48
C LEU A 218 -10.25 -1.91 -9.12
N HIS A 219 -9.09 -1.46 -8.64
CA HIS A 219 -8.03 -2.37 -8.18
C HIS A 219 -8.49 -3.20 -7.00
N THR A 220 -9.26 -2.62 -6.07
CA THR A 220 -9.89 -3.36 -4.98
C THR A 220 -10.86 -4.41 -5.51
N LEU A 221 -11.72 -4.04 -6.46
CA LEU A 221 -12.65 -4.96 -7.10
C LEU A 221 -11.92 -6.13 -7.77
N VAL A 222 -10.93 -5.84 -8.62
CA VAL A 222 -10.11 -6.85 -9.32
C VAL A 222 -9.42 -7.76 -8.32
N SER A 223 -8.82 -7.21 -7.27
CA SER A 223 -8.09 -7.99 -6.27
C SER A 223 -8.98 -8.90 -5.43
N GLN A 224 -10.29 -8.68 -5.41
CA GLN A 224 -11.24 -9.51 -4.68
C GLN A 224 -11.94 -10.55 -5.57
N THR A 225 -12.16 -10.24 -6.85
CA THR A 225 -12.93 -11.12 -7.75
C THR A 225 -12.08 -11.97 -8.67
N TYR A 226 -10.80 -11.63 -8.90
CA TYR A 226 -9.94 -12.34 -9.86
C TYR A 226 -9.51 -13.73 -9.38
N GLU A 227 -9.25 -13.93 -8.07
CA GLU A 227 -8.90 -15.25 -7.52
C GLU A 227 -10.11 -16.21 -7.47
N CYS A 228 -11.34 -15.70 -7.47
CA CYS A 228 -12.56 -16.53 -7.50
C CYS A 228 -12.91 -17.06 -8.90
N SER A 229 -12.20 -16.65 -9.95
CA SER A 229 -12.46 -17.08 -11.32
C SER A 229 -11.52 -18.21 -11.74
N ASN A 230 -12.01 -19.45 -11.71
CA ASN A 230 -11.56 -20.44 -12.70
C ASN A 230 -11.70 -19.79 -14.10
N ASN A 231 -10.75 -20.04 -15.01
CA ASN A 231 -10.55 -19.39 -16.33
C ASN A 231 -11.81 -19.00 -17.14
N GLU A 232 -12.98 -19.60 -16.90
CA GLU A 232 -14.27 -19.24 -17.49
C GLU A 232 -14.77 -17.82 -17.17
N HIS A 233 -14.25 -17.15 -16.13
CA HIS A 233 -14.75 -15.83 -15.67
C HIS A 233 -13.76 -14.68 -15.86
N SER A 234 -12.68 -14.90 -16.61
CA SER A 234 -11.77 -13.82 -17.01
C SER A 234 -12.56 -12.73 -17.78
N PRO A 235 -12.26 -11.43 -17.58
CA PRO A 235 -12.91 -10.35 -18.31
C PRO A 235 -12.62 -10.46 -19.80
N ASN A 236 -13.49 -11.14 -20.53
CA ASN A 236 -13.46 -11.24 -21.99
C ASN A 236 -14.40 -10.22 -22.66
N ASN A 237 -15.06 -9.35 -21.88
CA ASN A 237 -15.91 -8.30 -22.41
C ASN A 237 -15.04 -7.17 -22.99
N PRO A 238 -15.01 -6.98 -24.32
CA PRO A 238 -14.10 -6.03 -24.96
C PRO A 238 -14.38 -4.58 -24.55
N ASP A 239 -15.66 -4.20 -24.37
CA ASP A 239 -16.03 -2.84 -23.99
C ASP A 239 -15.57 -2.52 -22.56
N LEU A 240 -15.62 -3.51 -21.67
CA LEU A 240 -15.11 -3.38 -20.31
C LEU A 240 -13.60 -3.19 -20.31
N LEU A 241 -12.86 -4.04 -21.03
CA LEU A 241 -11.42 -3.95 -21.16
C LEU A 241 -10.98 -2.60 -21.76
N ILE A 242 -11.68 -2.12 -22.80
CA ILE A 242 -11.46 -0.78 -23.38
C ILE A 242 -11.70 0.31 -22.33
N GLY A 243 -12.75 0.20 -21.53
CA GLY A 243 -13.02 1.13 -20.44
C GLY A 243 -11.90 1.17 -19.39
N ILE A 244 -11.40 0.01 -18.97
CA ILE A 244 -10.30 -0.11 -18.02
C ILE A 244 -9.01 0.47 -18.60
N LYS A 245 -8.65 0.09 -19.83
CA LYS A 245 -7.48 0.62 -20.54
C LYS A 245 -7.52 2.16 -20.62
N ARG A 246 -8.67 2.74 -20.96
CA ARG A 246 -8.84 4.20 -21.00
C ARG A 246 -8.69 4.88 -19.64
N LEU A 247 -9.08 4.25 -18.53
CA LEU A 247 -8.80 4.79 -17.19
C LEU A 247 -7.30 4.85 -16.92
N LEU A 248 -6.59 3.77 -17.27
CA LEU A 248 -5.15 3.63 -17.08
C LEU A 248 -4.37 4.63 -17.94
N GLU A 249 -4.66 4.72 -19.24
CA GLU A 249 -4.06 5.70 -20.17
C GLU A 249 -4.25 7.15 -19.69
N ARG A 250 -5.44 7.48 -19.19
CA ARG A 250 -5.74 8.83 -18.70
C ARG A 250 -4.99 9.14 -17.41
N ALA A 251 -4.93 8.20 -16.47
CA ALA A 251 -4.17 8.39 -15.24
C ALA A 251 -2.67 8.56 -15.54
N GLU A 252 -2.13 7.75 -16.44
CA GLU A 252 -0.76 7.87 -16.93
C GLU A 252 -0.50 9.25 -17.56
N SER A 253 -1.42 9.76 -18.40
CA SER A 253 -1.29 11.10 -19.00
C SER A 253 -1.39 12.27 -18.01
N LEU A 254 -1.85 12.02 -16.78
CA LEU A 254 -1.98 13.01 -15.72
C LEU A 254 -0.97 12.78 -14.58
N ALA A 255 0.07 11.98 -14.80
CA ALA A 255 1.11 11.67 -13.82
C ALA A 255 1.69 12.93 -13.13
N ASP A 256 1.98 13.98 -13.90
CA ASP A 256 2.54 15.25 -13.40
C ASP A 256 1.53 16.09 -12.59
N ILE A 257 0.23 15.78 -12.69
CA ILE A 257 -0.84 16.53 -12.00
C ILE A 257 -1.08 16.02 -10.59
N TYR A 258 -0.76 14.74 -10.33
CA TYR A 258 -0.89 14.14 -9.01
C TYR A 258 0.16 14.72 -8.06
N ASP A 259 -0.26 14.95 -6.82
CA ASP A 259 0.67 15.11 -5.71
C ASP A 259 1.43 13.77 -5.53
N LEU A 260 2.70 13.79 -5.10
CA LEU A 260 3.56 12.59 -5.09
C LEU A 260 2.95 11.37 -4.36
N ASN A 261 2.30 11.60 -3.23
CA ASN A 261 1.62 10.54 -2.47
C ASN A 261 0.44 9.94 -3.24
N GLU A 262 -0.27 10.75 -4.03
CA GLU A 262 -1.36 10.30 -4.89
C GLU A 262 -0.82 9.55 -6.11
N ALA A 263 0.27 10.03 -6.73
CA ALA A 263 0.93 9.36 -7.85
C ALA A 263 1.36 7.94 -7.47
N LEU A 264 1.91 7.77 -6.27
CA LEU A 264 2.27 6.47 -5.71
C LEU A 264 1.07 5.51 -5.59
N GLU A 265 -0.06 6.00 -5.07
CA GLU A 265 -1.28 5.20 -4.92
C GLU A 265 -1.90 4.84 -6.27
N VAL A 266 -1.92 5.78 -7.21
CA VAL A 266 -2.42 5.59 -8.58
C VAL A 266 -1.56 4.58 -9.32
N ARG A 267 -0.23 4.71 -9.25
CA ARG A 267 0.70 3.77 -9.86
C ARG A 267 0.53 2.36 -9.28
N TRP A 268 0.40 2.23 -7.96
CA TRP A 268 0.16 0.93 -7.32
C TRP A 268 -1.13 0.28 -7.83
N ALA A 269 -2.23 1.04 -7.88
CA ALA A 269 -3.51 0.53 -8.38
C ALA A 269 -3.42 0.13 -9.86
N ALA A 270 -2.75 0.95 -10.68
CA ALA A 270 -2.55 0.71 -12.10
C ALA A 270 -1.74 -0.57 -12.37
N ARG A 271 -0.58 -0.73 -11.70
CA ARG A 271 0.21 -1.97 -11.73
C ARG A 271 -0.62 -3.17 -11.28
N GLY A 272 -1.38 -3.02 -10.19
CA GLY A 272 -2.18 -4.11 -9.62
C GLY A 272 -3.33 -4.57 -10.50
N ILE A 273 -3.93 -3.66 -11.27
CA ILE A 273 -4.94 -3.98 -12.29
C ILE A 273 -4.29 -4.72 -13.46
N VAL A 274 -3.18 -4.22 -14.02
CA VAL A 274 -2.49 -4.87 -15.15
C VAL A 274 -1.94 -6.24 -14.76
N ALA A 275 -1.37 -6.38 -13.56
CA ALA A 275 -0.83 -7.64 -13.07
C ALA A 275 -1.89 -8.75 -12.98
N ARG A 276 -3.16 -8.38 -12.75
CA ARG A 276 -4.27 -9.33 -12.65
C ARG A 276 -4.99 -9.50 -13.99
N LEU A 277 -5.28 -8.44 -14.72
CA LEU A 277 -6.05 -8.51 -15.97
C LEU A 277 -5.19 -8.75 -17.23
N GLY A 278 -3.86 -8.74 -17.07
CA GLY A 278 -2.91 -8.99 -18.13
C GLY A 278 -2.73 -7.82 -19.11
N SER A 279 -2.03 -8.11 -20.22
CA SER A 279 -1.64 -7.12 -21.22
C SER A 279 -2.79 -6.47 -21.98
N SER A 280 -3.96 -7.10 -22.00
CA SER A 280 -5.16 -6.60 -22.70
C SER A 280 -5.61 -5.20 -22.24
N VAL A 281 -5.29 -4.82 -21.00
CA VAL A 281 -5.62 -3.51 -20.43
C VAL A 281 -4.41 -2.57 -20.31
N ALA A 282 -3.21 -3.02 -20.69
CA ALA A 282 -2.01 -2.20 -20.60
C ALA A 282 -2.13 -0.96 -21.54
N PRO A 283 -1.79 0.26 -21.05
CA PRO A 283 -1.83 1.49 -21.87
C PRO A 283 -0.89 1.43 -23.08
N SER A 284 0.30 0.86 -22.86
CA SER A 284 1.36 0.75 -23.85
C SER A 284 1.62 -0.72 -24.11
N ASP A 285 1.79 -1.11 -25.38
CA ASP A 285 2.43 -2.39 -25.68
C ASP A 285 3.93 -2.20 -25.46
N PRO A 286 4.54 -2.84 -24.46
CA PRO A 286 5.99 -2.82 -24.36
C PRO A 286 6.59 -3.44 -25.62
N ASP A 287 7.79 -3.01 -25.99
CA ASP A 287 8.52 -3.61 -27.09
C ASP A 287 8.89 -5.06 -26.72
N MET A 288 8.01 -5.98 -27.10
CA MET A 288 8.11 -7.41 -26.80
C MET A 288 9.32 -8.06 -27.50
N SER A 289 10.00 -7.37 -28.43
CA SER A 289 11.22 -7.88 -29.07
C SER A 289 12.40 -8.04 -28.10
N ILE A 290 12.27 -7.52 -26.88
CA ILE A 290 13.26 -7.63 -25.80
C ILE A 290 13.07 -8.91 -24.96
N LEU A 291 11.94 -9.61 -25.08
CA LEU A 291 11.53 -10.74 -24.22
C LEU A 291 11.84 -12.14 -24.80
N ASP A 292 12.99 -12.32 -25.45
CA ASP A 292 13.35 -13.60 -26.08
C ASP A 292 14.03 -14.62 -25.11
N SER A 293 13.69 -14.58 -23.81
CA SER A 293 14.25 -15.52 -22.81
C SER A 293 13.17 -16.23 -22.00
N ASN A 294 13.19 -17.56 -22.05
CA ASN A 294 12.28 -18.53 -21.40
C ASN A 294 12.33 -18.55 -19.85
N ASP A 295 12.45 -17.41 -19.16
CA ASP A 295 12.36 -17.34 -17.69
C ASP A 295 11.12 -16.52 -17.28
N ASP A 296 9.99 -17.23 -17.09
CA ASP A 296 8.62 -16.70 -16.99
C ASP A 296 8.32 -15.78 -15.78
N ASP A 297 9.23 -15.63 -14.80
CA ASP A 297 8.99 -14.85 -13.57
C ASP A 297 9.85 -13.57 -13.45
N ASP A 298 11.00 -13.49 -14.12
CA ASP A 298 11.90 -12.32 -14.02
C ASP A 298 11.36 -11.09 -14.79
N ASP A 299 10.39 -11.30 -15.68
CA ASP A 299 9.89 -10.28 -16.62
C ASP A 299 8.68 -9.48 -16.12
N LYS A 300 7.99 -9.91 -15.05
CA LYS A 300 6.73 -9.28 -14.61
C LYS A 300 6.94 -7.86 -14.06
N THR A 301 7.94 -7.65 -13.21
CA THR A 301 8.19 -6.33 -12.59
C THR A 301 8.60 -5.29 -13.64
N TRP A 302 9.48 -5.68 -14.55
CA TRP A 302 9.89 -4.84 -15.68
C TRP A 302 8.71 -4.52 -16.60
N TYR A 303 7.93 -5.55 -16.97
CA TYR A 303 6.74 -5.40 -17.78
C TYR A 303 5.75 -4.39 -17.18
N LEU A 304 5.45 -4.51 -15.87
CA LEU A 304 4.56 -3.57 -15.19
C LEU A 304 5.09 -2.13 -15.19
N ALA A 305 6.40 -1.93 -14.97
CA ALA A 305 7.01 -0.61 -15.02
C ALA A 305 6.94 -0.01 -16.44
N SER A 306 7.18 -0.82 -17.47
CA SER A 306 7.13 -0.38 -18.86
C SER A 306 5.75 0.06 -19.34
N CYS A 307 4.68 -0.38 -18.67
CA CYS A 307 3.30 0.01 -18.98
C CYS A 307 2.99 1.48 -18.58
N PHE A 308 3.73 2.06 -17.63
CA PHE A 308 3.39 3.33 -16.96
C PHE A 308 4.60 4.28 -16.77
N PRO A 309 5.39 4.59 -17.81
CA PRO A 309 6.67 5.27 -17.67
C PRO A 309 6.61 6.62 -16.94
N GLN A 310 5.54 7.41 -17.11
CA GLN A 310 5.36 8.69 -16.43
C GLN A 310 5.04 8.49 -14.96
N LEU A 311 4.08 7.63 -14.61
CA LEU A 311 3.80 7.31 -13.21
C LEU A 311 5.01 6.67 -12.51
N GLU A 312 5.82 5.87 -13.22
CA GLU A 312 7.09 5.35 -12.69
C GLU A 312 8.08 6.48 -12.41
N SER A 313 8.34 7.33 -13.39
CA SER A 313 9.26 8.45 -13.23
C SER A 313 8.86 9.39 -12.08
N ARG A 314 7.55 9.58 -11.85
CA ARG A 314 7.06 10.42 -10.75
C ARG A 314 7.50 9.93 -9.37
N VAL A 315 7.67 8.62 -9.18
CA VAL A 315 7.91 8.02 -7.86
C VAL A 315 9.25 7.32 -7.74
N GLU A 316 10.04 7.27 -8.81
CA GLU A 316 11.35 6.58 -8.88
C GLU A 316 12.35 7.05 -7.82
N SER A 317 12.21 8.30 -7.37
CA SER A 317 13.10 8.89 -6.37
C SER A 317 12.84 8.34 -4.97
N LEU A 318 11.63 7.83 -4.69
CA LEU A 318 11.26 7.38 -3.35
C LEU A 318 12.13 6.19 -2.92
N PRO A 319 12.54 6.11 -1.64
CA PRO A 319 13.39 5.03 -1.15
C PRO A 319 12.59 3.76 -0.83
N PHE A 320 11.41 3.61 -1.42
CA PHE A 320 10.52 2.47 -1.23
C PHE A 320 9.61 2.26 -2.45
N ASP A 321 9.11 1.04 -2.61
CA ASP A 321 8.18 0.64 -3.67
C ASP A 321 7.12 -0.31 -3.11
N VAL A 322 6.01 -0.47 -3.82
CA VAL A 322 5.00 -1.51 -3.58
C VAL A 322 4.82 -2.31 -4.86
N LEU A 323 5.16 -3.60 -4.78
CA LEU A 323 4.99 -4.57 -5.84
C LEU A 323 3.66 -5.33 -5.61
N PRO A 324 2.63 -5.13 -6.46
CA PRO A 324 1.43 -5.94 -6.39
C PRO A 324 1.76 -7.37 -6.83
N LEU A 325 1.18 -8.37 -6.15
CA LEU A 325 1.46 -9.80 -6.42
C LEU A 325 2.96 -10.15 -6.41
N GLY A 326 3.72 -9.59 -5.46
CA GLY A 326 5.13 -9.94 -5.28
C GLY A 326 5.35 -11.43 -4.93
N ILE A 327 4.31 -12.11 -4.44
CA ILE A 327 4.24 -13.57 -4.36
C ILE A 327 2.88 -14.00 -4.91
N ASP A 328 2.88 -14.94 -5.85
CA ASP A 328 1.68 -15.67 -6.24
C ASP A 328 1.36 -16.71 -5.15
N LEU A 329 0.35 -16.42 -4.34
CA LEU A 329 -0.13 -17.32 -3.29
C LEU A 329 -1.13 -18.35 -3.83
N SER A 330 -1.60 -18.21 -5.07
CA SER A 330 -2.59 -19.10 -5.69
C SER A 330 -1.95 -20.40 -6.20
N SER A 331 -0.74 -20.31 -6.78
CA SER A 331 0.04 -21.47 -7.23
C SER A 331 0.55 -22.37 -6.10
N ASP A 332 0.52 -21.88 -4.86
CA ASP A 332 1.07 -22.57 -3.68
C ASP A 332 0.13 -23.61 -3.07
N LEU A 333 -1.13 -23.60 -3.49
CA LEU A 333 -2.14 -24.55 -3.06
C LEU A 333 -2.01 -25.88 -3.82
N ASP A 334 -1.39 -25.90 -5.00
CA ASP A 334 -1.27 -27.09 -5.85
C ASP A 334 -0.13 -28.04 -5.40
N GLY A 335 0.90 -27.52 -4.74
CA GLY A 335 2.05 -28.31 -4.26
C GLY A 335 1.87 -28.92 -2.86
N LEU A 336 1.02 -28.32 -2.02
CA LEU A 336 0.65 -28.82 -0.69
C LEU A 336 -0.65 -29.65 -0.78
N GLN A 337 -0.54 -30.87 -1.31
CA GLN A 337 -1.46 -32.00 -1.12
C GLN A 337 -2.93 -31.63 -0.81
N SER A 338 -3.69 -31.19 -1.82
CA SER A 338 -5.15 -31.34 -1.98
C SER A 338 -6.08 -30.97 -0.79
N SER A 339 -5.71 -30.07 0.12
CA SER A 339 -6.61 -29.69 1.23
C SER A 339 -6.54 -28.22 1.67
N VAL A 340 -5.90 -27.34 0.90
CA VAL A 340 -5.78 -25.91 1.23
C VAL A 340 -6.74 -25.15 0.32
N ASP A 341 -8.00 -25.03 0.76
CA ASP A 341 -9.11 -24.52 -0.07
C ASP A 341 -9.32 -22.99 0.09
N ASN A 342 -8.53 -22.28 0.91
CA ASN A 342 -8.66 -20.82 1.02
C ASN A 342 -7.45 -20.12 1.70
N GLN A 343 -7.33 -18.79 1.55
CA GLN A 343 -6.38 -17.92 2.27
C GLN A 343 -6.40 -18.10 3.81
N TYR A 344 -7.54 -18.53 4.37
CA TYR A 344 -7.66 -18.89 5.80
C TYR A 344 -6.73 -20.03 6.21
N ASP A 345 -6.54 -21.02 5.35
CA ASP A 345 -5.67 -22.16 5.63
C ASP A 345 -4.20 -21.73 5.66
N MET A 346 -3.80 -20.80 4.78
CA MET A 346 -2.45 -20.21 4.79
C MET A 346 -2.16 -19.46 6.10
N ILE A 347 -3.15 -18.70 6.61
CA ILE A 347 -3.01 -18.02 7.91
C ILE A 347 -2.85 -19.03 9.04
N ASN A 348 -3.66 -20.10 9.05
CA ASN A 348 -3.56 -21.17 10.05
C ASN A 348 -2.18 -21.85 10.01
N LEU A 349 -1.68 -22.21 8.82
CA LEU A 349 -0.35 -22.79 8.64
C LEU A 349 0.77 -21.86 9.16
N LEU A 350 0.66 -20.56 8.93
CA LEU A 350 1.61 -19.58 9.45
C LEU A 350 1.53 -19.45 10.97
N GLN A 351 0.34 -19.50 11.55
CA GLN A 351 0.15 -19.46 13.01
C GLN A 351 0.70 -20.70 13.70
N GLU A 352 0.54 -21.88 13.09
CA GLU A 352 1.06 -23.14 13.62
C GLU A 352 2.58 -23.21 13.51
N SER A 353 3.16 -22.66 12.44
CA SER A 353 4.60 -22.73 12.18
C SER A 353 5.43 -21.60 12.81
N ILE A 354 4.82 -20.44 13.10
CA ILE A 354 5.50 -19.28 13.67
C ILE A 354 5.10 -19.11 15.15
N PRO A 355 6.06 -19.02 16.09
CA PRO A 355 5.76 -18.91 17.52
C PRO A 355 5.39 -17.46 17.93
N PHE A 356 4.22 -16.98 17.48
CA PHE A 356 3.76 -15.63 17.80
C PHE A 356 3.56 -15.40 19.30
N GLN A 357 4.01 -14.24 19.79
CA GLN A 357 3.84 -13.82 21.18
C GLN A 357 3.11 -12.47 21.26
N PHE A 358 2.16 -12.37 22.19
CA PHE A 358 1.42 -11.15 22.49
C PHE A 358 2.00 -10.47 23.72
N ASP A 359 2.99 -9.61 23.49
CA ASP A 359 3.76 -8.99 24.56
C ASP A 359 3.03 -7.82 25.24
N THR A 360 3.35 -7.59 26.51
CA THR A 360 2.95 -6.38 27.23
C THR A 360 4.04 -5.33 27.15
N ILE A 361 3.75 -4.18 26.54
CA ILE A 361 4.67 -3.05 26.46
C ILE A 361 4.32 -1.99 27.51
N VAL A 362 5.35 -1.32 28.02
CA VAL A 362 5.18 -0.15 28.91
C VAL A 362 5.25 1.10 28.05
N THR A 363 4.12 1.79 27.97
CA THR A 363 3.97 3.06 27.25
C THR A 363 4.83 4.17 27.88
N ARG A 364 5.01 5.29 27.17
CA ARG A 364 5.77 6.45 27.67
C ARG A 364 5.18 7.03 28.96
N THR A 365 3.88 6.87 29.19
CA THR A 365 3.18 7.32 30.40
C THR A 365 3.29 6.33 31.57
N GLY A 366 3.96 5.19 31.37
CA GLY A 366 4.12 4.16 32.40
C GLY A 366 3.00 3.11 32.42
N ASN A 367 1.97 3.25 31.58
CA ASN A 367 0.89 2.26 31.50
C ASN A 367 1.37 1.01 30.77
N SER A 368 1.05 -0.16 31.32
CA SER A 368 1.21 -1.46 30.66
C SER A 368 0.05 -1.69 29.70
N VAL A 369 0.37 -1.98 28.44
CA VAL A 369 -0.61 -2.27 27.38
C VAL A 369 -0.15 -3.54 26.68
N THR A 370 -1.03 -4.55 26.64
CA THR A 370 -0.82 -5.73 25.80
C THR A 370 -0.92 -5.32 24.34
N GLU A 371 0.11 -5.61 23.56
CA GLU A 371 0.07 -5.43 22.11
C GLU A 371 -1.04 -6.31 21.54
N ARG A 372 -1.96 -5.72 20.76
CA ARG A 372 -3.02 -6.47 20.08
C ARG A 372 -2.50 -7.34 18.93
N ARG A 373 -1.28 -7.09 18.47
CA ARG A 373 -0.62 -7.90 17.43
C ARG A 373 0.33 -8.89 18.07
N GLY A 374 0.32 -10.11 17.56
CA GLY A 374 1.34 -11.11 17.87
C GLY A 374 2.64 -10.78 17.12
N THR A 375 3.79 -11.01 17.75
CA THR A 375 5.10 -10.81 17.11
C THR A 375 6.00 -12.01 17.33
N ALA A 376 6.81 -12.36 16.33
CA ALA A 376 7.88 -13.36 16.44
C ALA A 376 9.11 -12.91 15.66
N TRP A 377 10.30 -13.22 16.16
CA TRP A 377 11.56 -13.02 15.45
C TRP A 377 12.08 -14.38 15.01
N VAL A 378 12.10 -14.63 13.70
CA VAL A 378 12.65 -15.86 13.13
C VAL A 378 13.94 -15.55 12.39
N ALA A 379 14.97 -16.38 12.55
CA ALA A 379 16.26 -16.12 11.96
C ALA A 379 17.03 -17.42 11.67
N GLU A 380 17.85 -17.38 10.63
CA GLU A 380 18.78 -18.47 10.31
C GLU A 380 19.80 -18.65 11.44
N GLU A 381 20.44 -19.82 11.48
CA GLU A 381 21.43 -20.14 12.50
C GLU A 381 22.56 -19.08 12.57
N GLY A 382 22.96 -18.73 13.79
CA GLY A 382 24.02 -17.76 14.06
C GLY A 382 23.58 -16.29 14.03
N ILE A 383 22.31 -16.00 13.71
CA ILE A 383 21.75 -14.65 13.83
C ILE A 383 21.12 -14.50 15.22
N GLY A 384 21.49 -13.43 15.90
CA GLY A 384 21.03 -13.13 17.25
C GLY A 384 19.65 -12.46 17.32
N ALA A 385 19.36 -11.90 18.49
CA ALA A 385 18.09 -11.28 18.81
C ALA A 385 17.83 -9.97 18.04
N LEU A 386 16.56 -9.58 17.95
CA LEU A 386 16.10 -8.30 17.40
C LEU A 386 15.70 -7.33 18.52
N ALA A 387 16.28 -6.13 18.54
CA ALA A 387 15.80 -5.05 19.40
C ALA A 387 14.64 -4.31 18.71
N TYR A 388 13.41 -4.48 19.20
CA TYR A 388 12.20 -3.92 18.57
C TYR A 388 11.20 -3.50 19.64
N SER A 389 10.47 -2.39 19.44
CA SER A 389 9.47 -1.87 20.39
C SER A 389 9.96 -1.73 21.85
N GLY A 390 11.27 -1.51 22.05
CA GLY A 390 11.89 -1.43 23.38
C GLY A 390 12.08 -2.76 24.12
N LYS A 391 11.77 -3.89 23.46
CA LYS A 391 12.06 -5.27 23.89
C LYS A 391 13.19 -5.88 23.04
N LEU A 392 13.74 -6.99 23.51
CA LEU A 392 14.72 -7.80 22.78
C LEU A 392 14.06 -9.15 22.49
N MET A 393 13.86 -9.46 21.21
CA MET A 393 13.15 -10.66 20.76
C MET A 393 14.17 -11.75 20.41
N PRO A 394 14.20 -12.89 21.13
CA PRO A 394 15.10 -13.99 20.79
C PRO A 394 14.73 -14.60 19.44
N PRO A 395 15.70 -15.04 18.63
CA PRO A 395 15.45 -15.72 17.37
C PRO A 395 14.88 -17.10 17.61
N SER A 396 13.85 -17.45 16.86
CA SER A 396 13.43 -18.82 16.60
C SER A 396 13.93 -19.28 15.22
N PRO A 397 14.07 -20.59 14.95
CA PRO A 397 14.44 -21.07 13.62
C PRO A 397 13.45 -20.58 12.55
N VAL A 398 13.93 -20.25 11.35
CA VAL A 398 13.07 -19.87 10.22
C VAL A 398 12.25 -21.08 9.74
N PRO A 399 10.90 -21.02 9.79
CA PRO A 399 10.07 -22.09 9.25
C PRO A 399 10.28 -22.26 7.74
N PRO A 400 10.16 -23.49 7.19
CA PRO A 400 10.32 -23.74 5.75
C PRO A 400 9.45 -22.83 4.88
N LEU A 401 8.19 -22.62 5.26
CA LEU A 401 7.24 -21.75 4.53
C LEU A 401 7.72 -20.28 4.48
N VAL A 402 8.22 -19.75 5.60
CA VAL A 402 8.77 -18.38 5.63
C VAL A 402 10.04 -18.28 4.79
N ARG A 403 10.88 -19.32 4.81
CA ARG A 403 12.09 -19.39 3.98
C ARG A 403 11.74 -19.40 2.50
N ASP A 404 10.71 -20.14 2.11
CA ASP A 404 10.22 -20.17 0.73
C ASP A 404 9.76 -18.79 0.27
N PHE A 405 8.95 -18.09 1.07
CA PHE A 405 8.58 -16.70 0.79
C PHE A 405 9.77 -15.75 0.68
N MET A 406 10.83 -15.94 1.47
CA MET A 406 12.07 -15.17 1.30
C MET A 406 12.69 -15.37 -0.08
N ARG A 407 12.75 -16.60 -0.60
CA ARG A 407 13.37 -16.91 -1.90
C ARG A 407 12.54 -16.38 -3.07
N ARG A 408 11.22 -16.47 -2.97
CA ARG A 408 10.31 -15.94 -3.99
C ARG A 408 10.38 -14.43 -4.09
N ILE A 409 10.35 -13.76 -2.94
CA ILE A 409 10.51 -12.30 -2.91
C ILE A 409 11.87 -11.89 -3.46
N GLU A 410 12.94 -12.61 -3.14
CA GLU A 410 14.26 -12.31 -3.72
C GLU A 410 14.26 -12.37 -5.24
N THR A 411 13.53 -13.32 -5.81
CA THR A 411 13.38 -13.43 -7.27
C THR A 411 12.56 -12.26 -7.78
N ALA A 412 11.36 -12.03 -7.22
CA ALA A 412 10.43 -10.97 -7.64
C ALA A 412 11.03 -9.54 -7.58
N ILE A 413 11.91 -9.28 -6.61
CA ILE A 413 12.57 -7.97 -6.45
C ILE A 413 13.97 -7.91 -7.08
N GLN A 414 14.43 -8.99 -7.73
CA GLN A 414 15.78 -9.13 -8.28
C GLN A 414 16.86 -8.77 -7.23
N ALA A 415 16.78 -9.44 -6.08
CA ALA A 415 17.64 -9.13 -4.95
C ALA A 415 19.13 -9.21 -5.32
N PRO A 416 20.01 -8.40 -4.69
CA PRO A 416 21.41 -8.25 -5.12
C PRO A 416 22.26 -9.54 -5.10
N MET A 417 21.78 -10.57 -4.41
CA MET A 417 22.39 -11.89 -4.40
C MET A 417 21.37 -12.96 -4.00
N PRO A 418 21.56 -14.22 -4.41
CA PRO A 418 20.75 -15.33 -3.93
C PRO A 418 20.82 -15.44 -2.41
N LYS A 419 19.70 -15.84 -1.80
CA LYS A 419 19.60 -16.03 -0.36
C LYS A 419 19.94 -14.77 0.45
N PHE A 420 19.50 -13.61 -0.03
CA PHE A 420 19.72 -12.31 0.58
C PHE A 420 19.10 -12.22 1.99
N PHE A 421 17.80 -12.45 2.13
CA PHE A 421 17.08 -12.47 3.39
C PHE A 421 17.37 -13.75 4.17
N ASP A 422 17.60 -13.57 5.47
CA ASP A 422 17.99 -14.62 6.40
C ASP A 422 17.35 -14.46 7.78
N CYS A 423 16.43 -13.52 7.92
CA CYS A 423 15.62 -13.34 9.11
C CYS A 423 14.34 -12.58 8.79
N ALA A 424 13.33 -12.73 9.64
CA ALA A 424 12.07 -12.01 9.51
C ALA A 424 11.47 -11.65 10.87
N LEU A 425 10.96 -10.41 10.96
CA LEU A 425 10.01 -10.05 12.01
C LEU A 425 8.60 -10.35 11.51
N CYS A 426 8.00 -11.38 12.08
CA CYS A 426 6.64 -11.79 11.77
C CYS A 426 5.67 -11.02 12.67
N ASN A 427 4.67 -10.37 12.06
CA ASN A 427 3.59 -9.71 12.78
C ASN A 427 2.26 -10.39 12.45
N TYR A 428 1.49 -10.77 13.46
CA TYR A 428 0.16 -11.33 13.31
C TYR A 428 -0.90 -10.34 13.83
N TYR A 429 -1.81 -9.96 12.95
CA TYR A 429 -2.95 -9.08 13.21
C TYR A 429 -4.21 -9.95 13.28
N PRO A 430 -4.71 -10.25 14.50
CA PRO A 430 -5.82 -11.20 14.67
C PRO A 430 -7.18 -10.66 14.23
N ASP A 431 -7.33 -9.35 14.08
CA ASP A 431 -8.62 -8.72 13.81
C ASP A 431 -8.46 -7.35 13.11
N ALA A 432 -9.61 -6.73 12.85
CA ALA A 432 -9.73 -5.39 12.27
C ALA A 432 -9.04 -4.30 13.10
N ASP A 433 -9.07 -4.39 14.42
CA ASP A 433 -8.58 -3.34 15.29
C ASP A 433 -7.05 -3.40 15.49
N ALA A 434 -6.44 -4.55 15.24
CA ALA A 434 -5.01 -4.73 15.35
C ALA A 434 -4.27 -3.87 14.32
N ALA A 435 -3.35 -3.04 14.81
CA ALA A 435 -2.64 -2.04 14.02
C ALA A 435 -1.18 -1.90 14.46
N CYS A 436 -0.38 -1.25 13.61
CA CYS A 436 0.95 -0.80 13.96
C CYS A 436 1.04 0.71 13.74
N LYS A 437 1.30 1.45 14.82
CA LYS A 437 1.39 2.91 14.79
C LYS A 437 2.60 3.37 13.97
N TRP A 438 2.59 4.63 13.57
CA TRP A 438 3.73 5.29 12.93
C TRP A 438 5.05 5.04 13.66
N HIS A 439 6.00 4.44 12.95
CA HIS A 439 7.35 4.14 13.44
C HIS A 439 8.35 4.09 12.28
N THR A 440 9.62 3.99 12.62
CA THR A 440 10.69 3.53 11.73
C THR A 440 11.25 2.23 12.27
N ASP A 441 11.76 1.38 11.40
CA ASP A 441 12.41 0.16 11.84
C ASP A 441 13.79 0.48 12.45
N PRO A 442 14.12 -0.08 13.63
CA PRO A 442 15.36 0.26 14.31
C PRO A 442 16.58 -0.36 13.63
N GLU A 443 17.70 0.37 13.67
CA GLU A 443 19.05 -0.12 13.37
C GLU A 443 19.31 -0.65 11.94
N HIS A 444 18.51 -0.20 10.96
CA HIS A 444 18.86 -0.32 9.54
C HIS A 444 20.18 0.39 9.21
N GLY A 445 20.99 -0.23 8.36
CA GLY A 445 22.36 0.20 8.06
C GLY A 445 23.38 -0.01 9.18
N LYS A 446 22.96 -0.55 10.33
CA LYS A 446 23.84 -0.82 11.48
C LYS A 446 23.87 -2.29 11.85
N MET A 447 22.72 -2.87 12.17
CA MET A 447 22.58 -4.30 12.49
C MET A 447 21.90 -5.08 11.37
N TRP A 448 21.07 -4.39 10.59
CA TRP A 448 20.30 -4.96 9.48
C TRP A 448 20.62 -4.19 8.21
N GLU A 449 20.62 -4.87 7.07
CA GLU A 449 20.74 -4.21 5.77
C GLU A 449 19.64 -3.18 5.57
N ARG A 450 19.92 -2.19 4.71
CA ARG A 450 18.94 -1.14 4.40
C ARG A 450 17.79 -1.65 3.54
N LEU A 451 18.04 -2.64 2.69
CA LEU A 451 17.00 -3.33 1.94
C LEU A 451 16.22 -4.27 2.87
N CYS A 452 14.92 -4.04 3.00
CA CYS A 452 13.96 -4.95 3.62
C CYS A 452 12.67 -5.02 2.80
N CYS A 453 11.90 -6.08 3.03
CA CYS A 453 10.63 -6.29 2.35
C CYS A 453 9.54 -6.66 3.36
N VAL A 454 8.32 -6.17 3.16
CA VAL A 454 7.14 -6.55 3.94
C VAL A 454 6.18 -7.29 3.02
N VAL A 455 5.97 -8.57 3.27
CA VAL A 455 4.99 -9.39 2.54
C VAL A 455 3.66 -9.37 3.29
N ALA A 456 2.56 -9.09 2.61
CA ALA A 456 1.21 -9.15 3.16
C ALA A 456 0.54 -10.50 2.85
N ILE A 457 0.01 -11.16 3.87
CA ILE A 457 -0.67 -12.46 3.75
C ILE A 457 -1.99 -12.41 4.53
N GLY A 458 -3.06 -12.95 3.95
CA GLY A 458 -4.41 -12.90 4.50
C GLY A 458 -5.11 -11.58 4.21
N SER A 459 -5.98 -11.16 5.12
CA SER A 459 -6.92 -10.05 4.90
C SER A 459 -6.23 -8.73 4.51
N PRO A 460 -6.75 -7.99 3.52
CA PRO A 460 -6.18 -6.72 3.10
C PRO A 460 -6.13 -5.69 4.23
N ARG A 461 -5.08 -4.85 4.23
CA ARG A 461 -4.90 -3.73 5.18
C ARG A 461 -4.19 -2.55 4.55
N LYS A 462 -4.56 -1.35 5.01
CA LYS A 462 -3.84 -0.12 4.65
C LYS A 462 -2.47 -0.09 5.31
N PHE A 463 -1.42 -0.15 4.49
CA PHE A 463 -0.05 0.17 4.84
C PHE A 463 0.24 1.60 4.40
N ALA A 464 0.71 2.43 5.32
CA ALA A 464 0.85 3.85 5.07
C ALA A 464 2.29 4.34 5.25
N PHE A 465 2.71 5.27 4.41
CA PHE A 465 3.96 6.02 4.51
C PHE A 465 3.67 7.50 4.73
N ARG A 466 4.51 8.16 5.53
CA ARG A 466 4.57 9.63 5.60
C ARG A 466 5.98 10.10 5.91
N PRO A 467 6.38 11.31 5.47
CA PRO A 467 7.63 11.92 5.89
C PRO A 467 7.71 12.03 7.42
N ILE A 468 8.91 11.94 7.98
CA ILE A 468 9.11 12.09 9.42
C ILE A 468 8.88 13.57 9.79
N PRO A 469 7.89 13.88 10.65
CA PRO A 469 7.54 15.27 10.94
C PRO A 469 8.72 16.06 11.51
N GLY A 470 9.03 17.19 10.87
CA GLY A 470 10.15 18.06 11.26
C GLY A 470 11.53 17.53 10.88
N HIS A 471 11.61 16.43 10.14
CA HIS A 471 12.87 15.90 9.61
C HIS A 471 12.92 15.93 8.09
N THR A 472 11.86 15.45 7.43
CA THR A 472 11.72 15.34 5.97
C THR A 472 10.32 15.78 5.54
N SER A 473 10.12 15.93 4.24
CA SER A 473 8.89 16.39 3.60
C SER A 473 8.68 15.71 2.24
N TRP A 474 7.46 15.69 1.70
CA TRP A 474 7.24 15.12 0.36
C TRP A 474 7.93 15.94 -0.73
N ASN A 475 8.00 17.26 -0.53
CA ASN A 475 8.64 18.20 -1.45
C ASN A 475 10.13 17.89 -1.71
N GLU A 476 10.82 17.28 -0.74
CA GLU A 476 12.21 16.82 -0.91
C GLU A 476 12.35 15.71 -1.97
N TRP A 477 11.27 14.99 -2.26
CA TRP A 477 11.21 13.86 -3.20
C TRP A 477 10.46 14.19 -4.49
N ASP A 478 9.58 15.18 -4.45
CA ASP A 478 8.69 15.59 -5.56
C ASP A 478 9.29 16.71 -6.43
N GLY A 479 10.38 17.33 -5.97
CA GLY A 479 11.06 18.41 -6.68
C GLY A 479 10.55 19.83 -6.34
N PRO A 480 11.11 20.87 -6.98
CA PRO A 480 10.92 22.28 -6.58
C PRO A 480 9.50 22.83 -6.81
N ASP A 481 8.67 22.17 -7.61
CA ASP A 481 7.33 22.63 -8.00
C ASP A 481 6.19 22.05 -7.11
N SER A 482 6.56 21.39 -6.02
CA SER A 482 5.65 20.67 -5.12
C SER A 482 4.82 21.58 -4.21
N ASN A 483 3.58 21.15 -3.94
CA ASN A 483 2.60 21.91 -3.18
C ASN A 483 2.83 21.78 -1.67
N GLU A 484 3.12 22.89 -0.97
CA GLU A 484 3.47 22.91 0.47
C GLU A 484 2.42 22.26 1.40
N ASP A 485 1.14 22.25 1.00
CA ASP A 485 0.03 21.70 1.79
C ASP A 485 0.05 20.16 1.94
N THR A 486 0.85 19.46 1.13
CA THR A 486 0.88 17.98 1.10
C THR A 486 1.78 17.36 2.18
N ASN A 487 2.61 18.17 2.85
CA ASN A 487 3.69 17.71 3.73
C ASN A 487 3.26 16.86 4.94
N CYS A 488 1.97 16.84 5.29
CA CYS A 488 1.43 16.01 6.38
C CYS A 488 0.60 14.80 5.89
N CYS A 489 0.30 14.70 4.59
CA CYS A 489 -0.54 13.65 4.06
C CYS A 489 0.22 12.32 4.02
N ALA A 490 -0.44 11.23 4.40
CA ALA A 490 0.10 9.90 4.22
C ALA A 490 -0.27 9.37 2.83
N ALA A 491 0.63 8.63 2.20
CA ALA A 491 0.24 7.68 1.16
C ALA A 491 -0.24 6.41 1.86
N ALA A 492 -1.50 6.00 1.64
CA ALA A 492 -2.10 4.85 2.30
C ALA A 492 -2.55 3.81 1.28
N ILE A 493 -1.78 2.74 1.17
CA ILE A 493 -1.92 1.70 0.16
C ILE A 493 -2.58 0.48 0.79
N ARG A 494 -3.66 -0.04 0.20
CA ARG A 494 -4.35 -1.23 0.71
C ARG A 494 -3.67 -2.49 0.19
N LEU A 495 -2.72 -3.03 0.94
CA LEU A 495 -2.02 -4.24 0.53
C LEU A 495 -2.98 -5.43 0.50
N PHE A 496 -3.04 -6.11 -0.64
CA PHE A 496 -3.73 -7.39 -0.81
C PHE A 496 -2.79 -8.56 -0.49
N PRO A 497 -3.33 -9.77 -0.25
CA PRO A 497 -2.51 -10.97 -0.15
C PRO A 497 -1.54 -11.08 -1.33
N GLY A 498 -0.27 -11.39 -1.04
CA GLY A 498 0.80 -11.49 -2.03
C GLY A 498 1.49 -10.17 -2.36
N ASP A 499 0.91 -9.01 -2.02
CA ASP A 499 1.57 -7.73 -2.23
C ASP A 499 2.82 -7.59 -1.32
N ALA A 500 3.86 -6.94 -1.86
CA ALA A 500 5.14 -6.75 -1.20
C ALA A 500 5.51 -5.26 -1.15
N VAL A 501 5.87 -4.76 0.03
CA VAL A 501 6.43 -3.41 0.22
C VAL A 501 7.94 -3.54 0.33
N ILE A 502 8.67 -2.86 -0.55
CA ILE A 502 10.13 -2.88 -0.60
C ILE A 502 10.61 -1.56 -0.03
N MET A 503 11.53 -1.59 0.94
CA MET A 503 12.12 -0.39 1.53
C MET A 503 13.64 -0.51 1.43
N TRP A 504 14.32 0.53 0.96
CA TRP A 504 15.77 0.54 0.81
C TRP A 504 16.35 1.91 1.17
N GLY A 505 17.67 2.04 1.02
CA GLY A 505 18.37 3.31 1.19
C GLY A 505 18.03 3.99 2.52
N SER A 506 17.61 5.24 2.45
CA SER A 506 17.26 6.07 3.59
C SER A 506 15.78 6.00 3.99
N CYS A 507 14.98 5.05 3.48
CA CYS A 507 13.54 4.98 3.79
C CYS A 507 13.22 5.03 5.29
N ASN A 508 13.92 4.22 6.10
CA ASN A 508 13.72 4.18 7.55
C ASN A 508 14.35 5.36 8.30
N ASP A 509 15.09 6.23 7.61
CA ASP A 509 15.60 7.50 8.12
C ASP A 509 14.68 8.67 7.73
N ASP A 510 13.97 8.56 6.60
CA ASP A 510 13.21 9.66 6.00
C ASP A 510 11.69 9.52 6.13
N PHE A 511 11.16 8.30 6.29
CA PHE A 511 9.73 8.03 6.35
C PHE A 511 9.36 7.26 7.61
N HIS A 512 8.22 7.63 8.20
CA HIS A 512 7.49 6.74 9.08
C HIS A 512 6.58 5.86 8.24
N HIS A 513 6.39 4.61 8.69
CA HIS A 513 5.37 3.71 8.18
C HIS A 513 4.42 3.22 9.28
N ALA A 514 3.23 2.79 8.86
CA ALA A 514 2.19 2.28 9.74
C ALA A 514 1.34 1.20 9.04
N VAL A 515 0.69 0.36 9.85
CA VAL A 515 -0.41 -0.51 9.42
C VAL A 515 -1.64 -0.02 10.13
N TYR A 516 -2.64 0.43 9.38
CA TYR A 516 -3.87 0.96 9.96
C TYR A 516 -4.82 -0.15 10.41
N PRO A 517 -5.64 0.12 11.44
CA PRO A 517 -6.78 -0.72 11.72
C PRO A 517 -7.80 -0.61 10.59
N GLU A 518 -8.58 -1.67 10.40
CA GLU A 518 -9.68 -1.73 9.46
C GLU A 518 -10.98 -1.28 10.11
N ASN A 519 -11.17 0.03 10.27
CA ASN A 519 -12.31 0.60 10.99
C ASN A 519 -13.53 0.90 10.10
N GLU A 520 -13.49 0.55 8.81
CA GLU A 520 -14.52 0.95 7.84
C GLU A 520 -15.81 0.09 7.91
N GLN A 521 -15.86 -0.97 8.75
CA GLN A 521 -16.99 -1.88 8.94
C GLN A 521 -17.08 -2.42 10.40
N PRO A 522 -18.25 -2.95 10.84
CA PRO A 522 -18.42 -3.54 12.17
C PRO A 522 -17.56 -4.79 12.36
N HIS A 523 -17.02 -4.96 13.57
CA HIS A 523 -16.06 -5.99 13.97
C HIS A 523 -16.44 -7.42 13.49
N THR A 524 -15.90 -7.83 12.33
CA THR A 524 -15.87 -9.23 11.94
C THR A 524 -14.55 -9.84 12.40
N SER A 525 -14.61 -10.93 13.16
CA SER A 525 -13.46 -11.66 13.70
C SER A 525 -12.53 -12.27 12.64
N ASP A 526 -12.94 -12.25 11.38
CA ASP A 526 -12.33 -13.06 10.33
C ASP A 526 -11.31 -12.29 9.50
N LEU A 527 -11.03 -11.02 9.87
CA LEU A 527 -10.08 -10.17 9.16
C LEU A 527 -8.62 -10.41 9.60
N GLN A 528 -8.16 -11.65 9.61
CA GLN A 528 -6.80 -11.98 10.06
C GLN A 528 -5.75 -11.67 8.99
N ARG A 529 -4.58 -11.16 9.41
CA ARG A 529 -3.45 -10.86 8.52
C ARG A 529 -2.11 -11.21 9.17
N VAL A 530 -1.19 -11.75 8.38
CA VAL A 530 0.22 -11.88 8.74
C VAL A 530 1.05 -10.92 7.87
N SER A 531 2.07 -10.30 8.47
CA SER A 531 3.10 -9.56 7.74
C SER A 531 4.48 -10.11 8.06
N LEU A 532 5.22 -10.47 7.01
CA LEU A 532 6.59 -10.94 7.13
C LEU A 532 7.51 -9.78 6.76
N VAL A 533 8.18 -9.19 7.76
CA VAL A 533 9.19 -8.14 7.54
C VAL A 533 10.55 -8.82 7.36
N LEU A 534 10.88 -9.12 6.12
CA LEU A 534 12.10 -9.80 5.70
C LEU A 534 13.30 -8.87 5.84
N LYS A 535 14.37 -9.39 6.46
CA LYS A 535 15.60 -8.65 6.76
C LYS A 535 16.83 -9.51 6.46
N ARG A 536 17.95 -8.82 6.30
CA ARG A 536 19.29 -9.42 6.27
C ARG A 536 20.12 -8.87 7.40
N ALA A 537 20.76 -9.72 8.19
CA ALA A 537 21.63 -9.26 9.27
C ALA A 537 23.04 -8.91 8.77
N ILE A 538 23.57 -7.78 9.25
CA ILE A 538 24.94 -7.34 8.96
C ILE A 538 25.92 -8.02 9.94
N VAL A 539 27.04 -8.51 9.42
CA VAL A 539 28.13 -9.06 10.24
C VAL A 539 28.89 -7.92 10.93
N ARG A 540 28.96 -7.94 12.26
CA ARG A 540 29.74 -7.01 13.07
C ARG A 540 30.57 -7.74 14.12
N GLY A 541 31.90 -7.59 14.05
CA GLY A 541 32.81 -8.22 15.00
C GLY A 541 32.65 -9.75 15.06
N GLY A 542 32.37 -10.38 13.91
CA GLY A 542 32.14 -11.82 13.79
C GLY A 542 30.77 -12.31 14.28
N ARG A 543 29.84 -11.41 14.63
CA ARG A 543 28.48 -11.75 15.07
C ARG A 543 27.43 -11.07 14.20
N ARG A 544 26.24 -11.66 14.14
CA ARG A 544 25.09 -11.13 13.38
C ARG A 544 23.93 -10.91 14.36
N GLY A 545 23.22 -9.78 14.24
CA GLY A 545 22.16 -9.40 15.18
C GLY A 545 22.66 -9.07 16.61
N HIS A 546 21.74 -8.97 17.57
CA HIS A 546 22.09 -8.72 18.97
C HIS A 546 22.41 -10.02 19.71
N GLY A 547 23.28 -9.98 20.73
CA GLY A 547 23.46 -11.13 21.62
C GLY A 547 22.16 -11.52 22.32
N LEU A 548 21.92 -12.83 22.50
CA LEU A 548 20.85 -13.39 23.33
C LEU A 548 21.03 -12.92 24.78
N GLU A 549 20.04 -12.19 25.30
CA GLU A 549 19.83 -11.64 26.66
C GLU A 549 21.00 -11.15 27.55
N GLY A 550 20.73 -10.01 28.22
CA GLY A 550 21.53 -9.43 29.30
C GLY A 550 21.99 -7.97 29.08
N HIS A 551 21.84 -7.43 27.86
CA HIS A 551 22.44 -6.13 27.49
C HIS A 551 21.47 -5.10 26.90
N GLY A 552 20.15 -5.26 27.10
CA GLY A 552 19.19 -4.21 26.76
C GLY A 552 19.48 -2.92 27.55
N ARG A 553 19.40 -1.75 26.90
CA ARG A 553 19.69 -0.44 27.54
C ARG A 553 18.86 -0.20 28.80
N ARG A 554 17.63 -0.74 28.89
CA ARG A 554 16.77 -0.64 30.07
C ARG A 554 17.14 -1.62 31.19
N ALA A 555 17.67 -2.81 30.87
CA ALA A 555 18.15 -3.78 31.87
C ALA A 555 19.41 -3.26 32.59
N ARG A 556 20.34 -2.62 31.86
CA ARG A 556 21.49 -1.92 32.45
C ARG A 556 21.09 -0.83 33.43
N ARG A 557 20.01 -0.09 33.15
CA ARG A 557 19.53 0.99 34.03
C ARG A 557 19.00 0.46 35.37
N LYS A 558 18.40 -0.75 35.41
CA LYS A 558 18.01 -1.42 36.66
C LYS A 558 19.20 -1.95 37.46
N LYS A 559 20.29 -2.34 36.80
CA LYS A 559 21.53 -2.80 37.45
C LYS A 559 22.29 -1.65 38.11
N ASN A 560 22.33 -0.48 37.46
CA ASN A 560 22.99 0.72 37.98
C ASN A 560 22.16 1.54 39.00
N MET A 561 20.91 1.16 39.28
CA MET A 561 20.13 1.73 40.39
C MET A 561 20.12 0.82 41.62
N LYS A 562 20.77 -0.35 41.55
CA LYS A 562 20.94 -1.30 42.66
C LYS A 562 22.39 -1.41 43.15
N THR A 563 23.25 -0.52 42.67
CA THR A 563 24.62 -0.25 43.14
C THR A 563 24.67 1.19 43.57
#